data_AF-A0A3D4YGH9-F1
#
_entry.id   AF-A0A3D4YGH9-F1
#
_cell.length_a   1.000
_cell.length_b   1.000
_cell.length_c   1.000
_cell.angle_alpha   90.00
_cell.angle_beta   90.00
_cell.angle_gamma   90.00
#
_symmetry.space_group_name_H-M   'P 1'
#
loop_
_entity.id
_entity.type
_entity.pdbx_description
1 polymer ?
#
loop_
_entity_poly.entity_id
_entity_poly.type
_entity_poly.pdbx_seq_one_letter_code
_entity_poly.pdbx_strand_id
1 'polypeptide(L)'
;MKAWEIKEKLDGRKPGIIEVERASAVMIPLVEKEDGLYLLFEKRANGIRQGGEICFPGGRIDPGEKPERTALREMEEELGL
;
A
#
# COMPACT_ATOMS: atom_id res chain seq x y z
N MET A 1 -11.28 4.50 16.90
CA MET A 1 -10.60 5.26 15.84
C MET A 1 -11.33 4.99 14.54
N LYS A 2 -11.67 6.02 13.78
CA LYS A 2 -12.36 6.01 12.48
C LYS A 2 -11.40 6.40 11.37
N ALA A 3 -11.70 6.04 10.13
CA ALA A 3 -10.82 6.34 8.99
C ALA A 3 -10.53 7.84 8.82
N TRP A 4 -11.51 8.72 9.10
CA TRP A 4 -11.34 10.17 8.97
C TRP A 4 -10.34 10.76 9.97
N GLU A 5 -10.23 10.20 11.19
CA GLU A 5 -9.25 10.64 12.19
C GLU A 5 -7.81 10.38 11.72
N ILE A 6 -7.59 9.35 10.89
CA ILE A 6 -6.28 9.07 10.28
C ILE A 6 -6.00 10.10 9.19
N LYS A 7 -6.99 10.40 8.36
CA LYS A 7 -6.87 11.41 7.31
C LYS A 7 -6.44 12.76 7.89
N GLU A 8 -7.09 13.21 8.96
CA GLU A 8 -6.75 14.46 9.64
C GLU A 8 -5.31 14.46 10.18
N LYS A 9 -4.85 13.34 10.76
CA LYS A 9 -3.48 13.23 11.28
C LYS A 9 -2.41 13.19 10.20
N LEU A 10 -2.75 12.72 9.01
CA LEU A 10 -1.84 12.65 7.87
C LEU A 10 -1.92 13.88 6.97
N ASP A 11 -2.92 14.75 7.18
CA ASP A 11 -3.10 15.94 6.37
C ASP A 11 -1.89 16.89 6.48
N GLY A 12 -1.50 17.47 5.36
CA GLY A 12 -0.34 18.36 5.28
C GLY A 12 1.03 17.70 5.46
N ARG A 13 1.10 16.37 5.65
CA ARG A 13 2.38 15.65 5.78
C ARG A 13 3.12 15.68 4.45
N LYS A 14 4.29 16.33 4.40
CA LYS A 14 5.15 16.36 3.22
C LYS A 14 6.15 15.20 3.29
N PRO A 15 6.08 14.21 2.39
CA PRO A 15 7.08 13.16 2.34
C PRO A 15 8.45 13.75 2.00
N GLY A 16 9.47 13.38 2.75
CA GLY A 16 10.86 13.70 2.42
C GLY A 16 11.42 12.64 1.48
N ILE A 17 11.89 13.04 0.30
CA ILE A 17 12.68 12.16 -0.57
C ILE A 17 14.14 12.35 -0.19
N ILE A 18 14.82 11.26 0.16
CA ILE A 18 16.23 11.30 0.57
C ILE A 18 17.15 10.99 -0.63
N GLU A 19 16.75 10.06 -1.52
CA GLU A 19 17.26 9.79 -2.87
C GLU A 19 16.55 8.52 -3.40
N VAL A 20 16.35 8.33 -4.72
CA VAL A 20 15.58 7.19 -5.25
C VAL A 20 16.31 6.50 -6.41
N GLU A 21 16.94 5.36 -6.14
CA GLU A 21 17.45 4.47 -7.20
C GLU A 21 16.38 3.51 -7.73
N ARG A 22 15.43 3.11 -6.87
CA ARG A 22 14.30 2.25 -7.20
C ARG A 22 13.07 2.75 -6.45
N ALA A 23 11.98 2.92 -7.18
CA ALA A 23 10.73 3.41 -6.63
C ALA A 23 9.69 2.29 -6.61
N SER A 24 8.96 2.19 -5.51
CA SER A 24 7.85 1.24 -5.33
C SER A 24 6.74 1.97 -4.58
N ALA A 25 5.50 1.57 -4.83
CA ALA A 25 4.34 2.10 -4.13
C ALA A 25 3.56 0.95 -3.50
N VAL A 26 3.04 1.20 -2.30
CA VAL A 26 2.20 0.26 -1.56
C VAL A 26 0.90 0.94 -1.20
N MET A 27 -0.18 0.17 -1.18
CA MET A 27 -1.46 0.60 -0.61
C MET A 27 -1.52 0.17 0.86
N ILE A 28 -2.03 1.04 1.73
CA ILE A 28 -2.33 0.71 3.13
C ILE A 28 -3.86 0.67 3.26
N PRO A 29 -4.53 -0.47 3.05
CA PRO A 29 -5.98 -0.51 3.05
C PRO A 29 -6.53 -0.48 4.48
N LEU A 30 -7.43 0.46 4.73
CA LEU A 30 -8.15 0.59 5.98
C LEU A 30 -9.52 -0.09 5.85
N VAL A 31 -9.80 -1.08 6.69
CA VAL A 31 -11.05 -1.85 6.70
C VAL A 31 -11.81 -1.59 7.99
N GLU A 32 -13.00 -1.00 7.88
CA GLU A 32 -13.90 -0.84 9.03
C GLU A 32 -14.69 -2.12 9.30
N LYS A 33 -14.69 -2.57 10.54
CA LYS A 33 -15.49 -3.67 11.08
C LYS A 33 -16.27 -3.20 12.30
N GLU A 34 -17.19 -4.03 12.80
CA GLU A 34 -18.05 -3.71 13.95
C GLU A 34 -17.25 -3.30 15.20
N ASP A 35 -16.10 -3.93 15.40
CA ASP A 35 -15.23 -3.76 16.57
C ASP A 35 -14.07 -2.78 16.36
N GLY A 36 -13.91 -2.22 15.16
CA GLY A 36 -12.92 -1.16 14.92
C GLY A 36 -12.36 -1.10 13.50
N LEU A 37 -11.23 -0.39 13.40
CA LEU A 37 -10.51 -0.17 12.15
C LEU A 37 -9.31 -1.12 12.04
N TYR A 38 -9.19 -1.78 10.91
CA TYR A 38 -8.18 -2.79 10.65
C TYR A 38 -7.30 -2.40 9.46
N LEU A 39 -6.07 -2.93 9.46
CA LEU A 39 -5.19 -2.92 8.30
C LEU A 39 -5.30 -4.25 7.56
N LEU A 40 -5.48 -4.17 6.25
CA LEU A 40 -5.39 -5.36 5.39
C LEU A 40 -3.93 -5.62 5.04
N PHE A 41 -3.52 -6.87 5.20
CA PHE A 41 -2.25 -7.39 4.71
C PHE A 41 -2.51 -8.56 3.77
N GLU A 42 -1.55 -8.81 2.89
CA GLU A 42 -1.50 -10.01 2.08
C GLU A 42 -0.37 -10.94 2.53
N LYS A 43 -0.47 -12.20 2.10
CA LYS A 43 0.63 -13.15 2.17
C LYS A 43 1.10 -13.43 0.75
N ARG A 44 2.33 -13.05 0.43
CA ARG A 44 2.89 -13.21 -0.92
C ARG A 44 2.86 -14.67 -1.35
N ALA A 45 2.55 -14.90 -2.63
CA ALA A 45 2.54 -16.24 -3.22
C ALA A 45 3.88 -16.96 -2.99
N ASN A 46 3.83 -18.28 -2.80
CA ASN A 46 5.06 -19.07 -2.71
C ASN A 46 5.75 -19.12 -4.08
N GLY A 47 7.09 -19.05 -4.10
CA GLY A 47 7.88 -19.19 -5.33
C GLY A 47 8.29 -17.89 -6.03
N ILE A 48 7.91 -16.73 -5.49
CA ILE A 48 8.47 -15.43 -5.90
C ILE A 48 9.54 -14.97 -4.91
N ARG A 49 10.35 -13.98 -5.31
CA ARG A 49 11.25 -13.29 -4.39
C ARG A 49 10.41 -12.71 -3.23
N GLN A 50 10.80 -12.99 -1.98
CA GLN A 50 10.03 -12.67 -0.76
C GLN A 50 8.68 -13.42 -0.64
N GLY A 51 8.54 -14.57 -1.29
CA GLY A 51 7.34 -15.41 -1.17
C GLY A 51 7.06 -15.83 0.28
N GLY A 52 5.79 -15.79 0.67
CA GLY A 52 5.33 -16.15 2.02
C GLY A 52 5.42 -15.04 3.07
N GLU A 53 6.04 -13.90 2.75
CA GLU A 53 6.07 -12.73 3.64
C GLU A 53 4.68 -12.08 3.78
N ILE A 54 4.43 -11.49 4.95
CA ILE A 54 3.26 -10.64 5.21
C ILE A 54 3.63 -9.21 4.82
N CYS A 55 2.92 -8.64 3.87
CA CYS A 55 3.17 -7.27 3.39
C CYS A 55 1.88 -6.54 3.07
N PHE A 56 2.03 -5.25 2.76
CA PHE A 56 0.99 -4.50 2.07
C PHE A 56 1.02 -4.82 0.58
N PRO A 57 -0.14 -4.77 -0.10
CA PRO A 57 -0.18 -4.92 -1.56
C PRO A 57 0.56 -3.75 -2.21
N GLY A 58 1.32 -4.05 -3.25
CA GLY A 58 2.17 -3.07 -3.90
C GLY A 58 3.38 -3.63 -4.60
N GLY A 59 4.01 -2.78 -5.38
CA GLY A 59 5.05 -3.19 -6.28
C GLY A 59 5.84 -2.04 -6.87
N ARG A 60 6.60 -2.37 -7.90
CA ARG A 60 7.53 -1.45 -8.55
C ARG A 60 6.76 -0.40 -9.34
N ILE A 61 7.20 0.85 -9.25
CA ILE A 61 6.67 1.92 -10.08
C ILE A 61 7.24 1.77 -11.50
N ASP A 62 6.34 1.69 -12.48
CA ASP A 62 6.71 1.63 -13.89
C ASP A 62 7.17 2.99 -14.43
N PRO A 63 7.99 3.02 -15.50
CA PRO A 63 8.45 4.27 -16.08
C PRO A 63 7.30 5.22 -16.45
N GLY A 64 7.27 6.40 -15.83
CA GLY A 64 6.24 7.42 -16.05
C GLY A 64 4.95 7.23 -15.24
N GLU A 65 4.85 6.17 -14.44
CA GLU A 65 3.72 5.94 -13.55
C GLU A 65 3.82 6.79 -12.27
N LYS A 66 2.68 7.26 -11.76
CA LYS A 66 2.61 7.96 -10.46
C LYS A 66 2.45 6.93 -9.34
N PRO A 67 3.02 7.16 -8.13
CA PRO A 67 2.92 6.20 -7.02
C PRO A 67 1.49 5.78 -6.69
N GLU A 68 0.52 6.70 -6.74
CA GLU A 68 -0.88 6.40 -6.44
C GLU A 68 -1.48 5.42 -7.46
N ARG A 69 -1.10 5.55 -8.73
CA ARG A 69 -1.55 4.66 -9.80
C ARG A 69 -0.91 3.27 -9.67
N THR A 70 0.38 3.22 -9.35
CA THR A 70 1.09 1.95 -9.07
C THR A 70 0.43 1.21 -7.92
N ALA A 71 0.16 1.87 -6.78
CA ALA A 71 -0.44 1.23 -5.62
C ALA A 71 -1.85 0.68 -5.91
N LEU A 72 -2.65 1.39 -6.73
CA LEU A 72 -3.96 0.91 -7.16
C LEU A 72 -3.81 -0.32 -8.07
N ARG A 73 -3.02 -0.21 -9.15
CA ARG A 73 -2.80 -1.31 -10.11
C ARG A 73 -2.35 -2.60 -9.41
N GLU A 74 -1.36 -2.51 -8.53
CA GLU A 74 -0.84 -3.68 -7.80
C GLU A 74 -1.89 -4.27 -6.86
N MET A 75 -2.74 -3.44 -6.23
CA MET A 75 -3.86 -3.92 -5.42
C MET A 75 -4.92 -4.66 -6.26
N GLU A 76 -5.22 -4.19 -7.47
CA GLU A 76 -6.10 -4.90 -8.41
C GLU A 76 -5.47 -6.23 -8.85
N GLU A 77 -4.17 -6.24 -9.16
CA GLU A 77 -3.44 -7.44 -9.63
C GLU A 77 -3.28 -8.51 -8.54
N GLU A 78 -2.92 -8.12 -7.31
CA GLU A 78 -2.61 -9.06 -6.21
C GLU A 78 -3.89 -9.53 -5.48
N LEU A 79 -4.90 -8.66 -5.33
CA LEU A 79 -6.11 -8.94 -4.53
C LEU A 79 -7.41 -8.98 -5.33
N GLY A 80 -7.41 -8.58 -6.61
CA GLY A 80 -8.59 -8.63 -7.48
C GLY A 80 -9.68 -7.61 -7.16
N LEU A 81 -9.31 -6.48 -6.53
CA LEU A 81 -10.22 -5.39 -6.17
C LEU A 81 -10.37 -4.34 -7.28
#